data_AF-A0A7V2V300-F1
#
_entry.id   AF-A0A7V2V300-F1
#
_cell.length_a   1.000
_cell.length_b   1.000
_cell.length_c   1.000
_cell.angle_alpha   90.00
_cell.angle_beta   90.00
_cell.angle_gamma   90.00
#
_symmetry.space_group_name_H-M   'P 1'
#
loop_
_entity.id
_entity.type
_entity.pdbx_description
1 polymer ?
#
loop_
_entity_poly.entity_id
_entity_poly.type
_entity_poly.pdbx_seq_one_letter_code
_entity_poly.pdbx_strand_id
1 'polypeptide(L)'
;MSTVKHNPAIWQLASGQSTRPSADVFLKHGVGLIGPGDAGIWKPERDDDEFEGGFVRRFASEMEVGDVVLLRTGIATIAAIGVVASEYQYLNQFDDVNGWDLQHARRVRWCKLPQDYTFKTAVFGANPTRCSRTWNDEAKDYAERFLKSPPTHWQEAPLPALPVEEPGMRQVPHNLEGIVAQAQDLSGLFWDRQNFGDHPTEDELVAHFVVPFLRALGWPPERIAVKWRYIDVAVFSALPRTPENCRFVIEAKRLGAGVEGALEQAKGYVESLGVPRDVIVTDGIRYRSYSSAKAFSPVAYANLIRLKQSAVELFDRVKRP
;
A
#
# COMPACT_ATOMS: atom_id res chain seq x y z
N MET A 1 -23.93 10.04 -24.65
CA MET A 1 -24.16 11.34 -23.99
C MET A 1 -22.91 11.58 -23.19
N SER A 2 -22.18 12.67 -23.46
CA SER A 2 -20.88 12.96 -22.84
C SER A 2 -20.92 12.72 -21.33
N THR A 3 -20.08 11.81 -20.85
CA THR A 3 -19.92 11.48 -19.43
C THR A 3 -19.20 12.56 -18.65
N VAL A 4 -18.53 13.50 -19.33
CA VAL A 4 -17.94 14.70 -18.75
C VAL A 4 -19.02 15.77 -18.63
N LYS A 5 -19.17 16.33 -17.42
CA LYS A 5 -20.17 17.37 -17.14
C LYS A 5 -19.76 18.71 -17.77
N HIS A 6 -20.73 19.58 -18.01
CA HIS A 6 -20.44 20.94 -18.50
C HIS A 6 -19.66 21.71 -17.43
N ASN A 7 -18.47 22.22 -17.78
CA ASN A 7 -17.51 22.87 -16.87
C ASN A 7 -17.10 21.98 -15.67
N PRO A 8 -16.37 20.87 -15.92
CA PRO A 8 -16.01 19.92 -14.87
C PRO A 8 -15.00 20.54 -13.89
N ALA A 9 -15.14 20.22 -12.60
CA ALA A 9 -14.06 20.52 -11.67
C ALA A 9 -12.88 19.59 -11.98
N ILE A 10 -11.66 20.13 -11.86
CA ILE A 10 -10.44 19.38 -12.08
C ILE A 10 -9.80 19.12 -10.72
N TRP A 11 -9.54 17.85 -10.46
CA TRP A 11 -8.99 17.34 -9.21
C TRP A 11 -7.60 16.76 -9.44
N GLN A 12 -6.77 16.79 -8.40
CA GLN A 12 -5.55 16.01 -8.34
C GLN A 12 -5.73 14.87 -7.32
N LEU A 13 -5.24 13.69 -7.68
CA LEU A 13 -5.25 12.50 -6.84
C LEU A 13 -3.83 11.93 -6.78
N ALA A 14 -3.30 11.77 -5.57
CA ALA A 14 -1.98 11.18 -5.38
C ALA A 14 -2.01 9.68 -5.70
N SER A 15 -1.06 9.20 -6.50
CA SER A 15 -0.95 7.78 -6.85
C SER A 15 -0.11 6.97 -5.85
N GLY A 16 -0.07 7.37 -4.58
CA GLY A 16 0.84 6.83 -3.58
C GLY A 16 2.18 7.59 -3.48
N GLN A 17 3.15 7.01 -2.77
CA GLN A 17 4.49 7.57 -2.61
C GLN A 17 5.43 6.99 -3.67
N SER A 18 6.58 7.63 -3.94
CA SER A 18 7.57 7.12 -4.91
C SER A 18 8.05 5.70 -4.61
N THR A 19 8.11 5.33 -3.33
CA THR A 19 8.47 3.99 -2.84
C THR A 19 7.29 3.02 -2.78
N ARG A 20 6.07 3.50 -3.01
CA ARG A 20 4.81 2.75 -3.00
C ARG A 20 3.81 3.28 -4.03
N PRO A 21 4.06 3.06 -5.34
CA PRO A 21 3.10 3.46 -6.35
C PRO A 21 1.84 2.59 -6.27
N SER A 22 0.68 3.24 -6.19
CA SER A 22 -0.66 2.62 -6.24
C SER A 22 -1.38 2.89 -7.56
N ALA A 23 -0.73 3.61 -8.49
CA ALA A 23 -1.29 3.95 -9.80
C ALA A 23 -1.84 2.72 -10.54
N ASP A 24 -1.09 1.63 -10.54
CA ASP A 24 -1.49 0.42 -11.27
C ASP A 24 -2.78 -0.20 -10.72
N VAL A 25 -3.01 -0.13 -9.40
CA VAL A 25 -4.27 -0.58 -8.78
C VAL A 25 -5.43 0.29 -9.25
N PHE A 26 -5.22 1.61 -9.30
CA PHE A 26 -6.24 2.59 -9.68
C PHE A 26 -6.67 2.40 -11.13
N LEU A 27 -5.67 2.24 -12.02
CA LEU A 27 -5.87 2.01 -13.45
C LEU A 27 -6.52 0.65 -13.72
N LYS A 28 -6.03 -0.42 -13.08
CA LYS A 28 -6.53 -1.79 -13.29
C LYS A 28 -8.00 -1.95 -12.91
N HIS A 29 -8.44 -1.30 -11.83
CA HIS A 29 -9.80 -1.47 -11.30
C HIS A 29 -10.74 -0.29 -11.62
N GLY A 30 -10.24 0.75 -12.29
CA GLY A 30 -11.03 1.94 -12.61
C GLY A 30 -11.52 2.63 -11.34
N VAL A 31 -10.61 2.89 -10.41
CA VAL A 31 -10.89 3.50 -9.10
C VAL A 31 -9.94 4.66 -8.84
N GLY A 32 -10.42 5.70 -8.17
CA GLY A 32 -9.60 6.64 -7.42
C GLY A 32 -9.81 6.36 -5.94
N LEU A 33 -8.71 6.16 -5.19
CA LEU A 33 -8.76 5.76 -3.79
C LEU A 33 -8.00 6.75 -2.91
N ILE A 34 -8.52 7.02 -1.71
CA ILE A 34 -7.82 7.75 -0.65
C ILE A 34 -8.04 7.06 0.70
N GLY A 35 -7.11 7.28 1.63
CA GLY A 35 -7.29 6.98 3.06
C GLY A 35 -7.34 8.27 3.88
N PRO A 36 -7.42 8.20 5.22
CA PRO A 36 -7.38 6.96 6.01
C PRO A 36 -8.73 6.23 5.96
N GLY A 37 -8.73 4.95 5.62
CA GLY A 37 -9.95 4.16 5.60
C GLY A 37 -10.22 3.40 6.90
N ASP A 38 -9.24 3.19 7.76
CA ASP A 38 -9.39 2.60 9.09
C ASP A 38 -10.30 3.43 10.02
N ALA A 39 -10.41 4.73 9.79
CA ALA A 39 -11.42 5.59 10.42
C ALA A 39 -12.87 5.22 10.06
N GLY A 40 -13.12 4.39 9.03
CA GLY A 40 -14.44 3.95 8.60
C GLY A 40 -15.10 4.88 7.58
N ILE A 41 -16.41 4.69 7.35
CA ILE A 41 -17.15 5.44 6.33
C ILE A 41 -17.27 6.93 6.73
N TRP A 42 -17.04 7.84 5.78
CA TRP A 42 -17.29 9.27 5.98
C TRP A 42 -18.78 9.58 5.97
N LYS A 43 -19.21 10.45 6.89
CA LYS A 43 -20.59 10.97 6.97
C LYS A 43 -20.55 12.45 7.34
N PRO A 44 -21.57 13.25 6.97
CA PRO A 44 -21.60 14.69 7.27
C PRO A 44 -21.49 15.05 8.74
N GLU A 45 -21.85 14.14 9.65
CA GLU A 45 -21.82 14.37 11.09
C GLU A 45 -20.44 14.09 11.74
N ARG A 46 -19.47 13.58 10.97
CA ARG A 46 -18.13 13.23 11.46
C ARG A 46 -17.15 14.37 11.26
N ASP A 47 -16.20 14.48 12.17
CA ASP A 47 -15.17 15.52 12.12
C ASP A 47 -14.12 15.19 11.05
N ASP A 48 -13.60 16.22 10.39
CA ASP A 48 -12.51 16.09 9.42
C ASP A 48 -11.22 15.58 10.10
N ASP A 49 -11.03 15.87 11.39
CA ASP A 49 -9.86 15.42 12.18
C ASP A 49 -9.82 13.89 12.35
N GLU A 50 -10.97 13.21 12.36
CA GLU A 50 -11.06 11.74 12.35
C GLU A 50 -10.42 11.13 11.09
N PHE A 51 -10.22 11.93 10.05
CA PHE A 51 -9.69 11.53 8.75
C PHE A 51 -8.37 12.21 8.39
N GLU A 52 -7.64 12.74 9.38
CA GLU A 52 -6.43 13.55 9.21
C GLU A 52 -6.65 14.81 8.35
N GLY A 53 -7.88 15.35 8.35
CA GLY A 53 -8.27 16.60 7.70
C GLY A 53 -9.29 16.44 6.57
N GLY A 54 -9.72 17.56 6.00
CA GLY A 54 -10.90 17.60 5.13
C GLY A 54 -10.79 17.01 3.72
N PHE A 55 -9.73 16.25 3.39
CA PHE A 55 -9.63 15.67 2.04
C PHE A 55 -10.61 14.52 1.81
N VAL A 56 -10.96 13.74 2.86
CA VAL A 56 -11.98 12.68 2.74
C VAL A 56 -13.35 13.32 2.52
N ARG A 57 -13.71 14.33 3.32
CA ARG A 57 -14.93 15.11 3.13
C ARG A 57 -15.03 15.66 1.71
N ARG A 58 -14.01 16.39 1.22
CA ARG A 58 -14.03 16.94 -0.15
C ARG A 58 -14.22 15.86 -1.21
N PHE A 59 -13.52 14.73 -1.07
CA PHE A 59 -13.66 13.61 -2.00
C PHE A 59 -15.05 12.95 -1.94
N ALA A 60 -15.66 12.89 -0.76
CA ALA A 60 -16.97 12.28 -0.55
C ALA A 60 -18.13 13.22 -0.92
N SER A 61 -18.04 14.52 -0.66
CA SER A 61 -19.16 15.47 -0.76
C SER A 61 -19.02 16.50 -1.88
N GLU A 62 -17.82 16.80 -2.38
CA GLU A 62 -17.60 17.89 -3.35
C GLU A 62 -17.19 17.42 -4.74
N MET A 63 -16.60 16.22 -4.86
CA MET A 63 -16.28 15.59 -6.15
C MET A 63 -17.55 14.96 -6.73
N GLU A 64 -17.82 15.20 -8.00
CA GLU A 64 -19.06 14.77 -8.66
C GLU A 64 -18.78 13.87 -9.87
N VAL A 65 -19.77 13.08 -10.28
CA VAL A 65 -19.73 12.36 -11.55
C VAL A 65 -19.50 13.33 -12.71
N GLY A 66 -18.58 12.98 -13.60
CA GLY A 66 -18.17 13.81 -14.73
C GLY A 66 -17.08 14.84 -14.42
N ASP A 67 -16.64 14.97 -13.17
CA ASP A 67 -15.41 15.68 -12.84
C ASP A 67 -14.18 14.99 -13.41
N VAL A 68 -13.08 15.74 -13.52
CA VAL A 68 -11.82 15.29 -14.11
C VAL A 68 -10.81 15.09 -13.00
N VAL A 69 -10.04 14.01 -13.06
CA VAL A 69 -9.01 13.68 -12.08
C VAL A 69 -7.66 13.50 -12.77
N LEU A 70 -6.65 14.19 -12.26
CA LEU A 70 -5.25 14.03 -12.64
C LEU A 70 -4.59 13.07 -11.65
N LEU A 71 -4.12 11.92 -12.13
CA LEU A 71 -3.40 10.95 -11.32
C LEU A 71 -1.92 11.34 -11.24
N ARG A 72 -1.51 11.99 -10.15
CA ARG A 72 -0.15 12.52 -10.01
C ARG A 72 0.81 11.53 -9.35
N THR A 73 2.02 11.45 -9.90
CA THR A 73 3.16 10.66 -9.38
C THR A 73 4.21 11.54 -8.68
N GLY A 74 3.97 12.85 -8.60
CA GLY A 74 4.85 13.81 -7.94
C GLY A 74 4.19 15.18 -7.76
N ILE A 75 5.01 16.24 -7.66
CA ILE A 75 4.53 17.63 -7.56
C ILE A 75 4.32 18.30 -8.93
N ALA A 76 4.79 17.65 -10.00
CA ALA A 76 4.73 18.19 -11.36
C ALA A 76 4.46 17.11 -12.42
N THR A 77 4.13 15.87 -12.03
CA THR A 77 4.05 14.75 -12.97
C THR A 77 2.73 14.00 -12.80
N ILE A 78 2.13 13.60 -13.92
CA ILE A 78 0.94 12.76 -13.99
C ILE A 78 1.18 11.52 -14.85
N ALA A 79 0.55 10.42 -14.47
CA ALA A 79 0.58 9.15 -15.19
C ALA A 79 -0.74 8.87 -15.94
N ALA A 80 -1.83 9.53 -15.56
CA ALA A 80 -3.14 9.34 -16.17
C ALA A 80 -4.07 10.53 -15.96
N ILE A 81 -5.07 10.63 -16.83
CA ILE A 81 -6.24 11.51 -16.66
C ILE A 81 -7.47 10.63 -16.58
N GLY A 82 -8.42 10.96 -15.70
CA GLY A 82 -9.64 10.21 -15.52
C GLY A 82 -10.89 11.06 -15.47
N VAL A 83 -12.03 10.44 -15.76
CA VAL A 83 -13.37 11.03 -15.59
C VAL A 83 -14.10 10.25 -14.49
N VAL A 84 -14.59 10.95 -13.48
CA VAL A 84 -15.34 10.36 -12.37
C VAL A 84 -16.63 9.75 -12.91
N ALA A 85 -16.87 8.50 -12.54
CA ALA A 85 -17.92 7.66 -13.11
C ALA A 85 -18.89 7.10 -12.06
N SER A 86 -18.71 7.42 -10.77
CA SER A 86 -19.66 7.07 -9.71
C SER A 86 -19.73 8.12 -8.61
N GLU A 87 -20.80 8.01 -7.83
CA GLU A 87 -20.85 8.60 -6.50
C GLU A 87 -19.79 8.02 -5.55
N TYR A 88 -19.63 8.65 -4.38
CA TYR A 88 -18.72 8.18 -3.33
C TYR A 88 -19.08 6.77 -2.89
N GLN A 89 -18.06 5.95 -2.69
CA GLN A 89 -18.19 4.57 -2.23
C GLN A 89 -17.17 4.31 -1.13
N TYR A 90 -17.52 3.40 -0.23
CA TYR A 90 -16.58 2.84 0.72
C TYR A 90 -16.40 1.36 0.41
N LEU A 91 -15.20 0.98 -0.02
CA LEU A 91 -14.90 -0.31 -0.65
C LEU A 91 -13.90 -1.12 0.19
N ASN A 92 -14.41 -2.08 0.96
CA ASN A 92 -13.62 -2.94 1.85
C ASN A 92 -12.60 -3.81 1.13
N GLN A 93 -12.75 -4.05 -0.17
CA GLN A 93 -11.74 -4.76 -0.96
C GLN A 93 -10.42 -3.97 -1.13
N PHE A 94 -10.37 -2.70 -0.71
CA PHE A 94 -9.18 -1.84 -0.75
C PHE A 94 -8.71 -1.46 0.66
N ASP A 95 -8.95 -2.34 1.63
CA ASP A 95 -8.61 -2.16 3.03
C ASP A 95 -7.13 -2.43 3.34
N ASP A 96 -6.35 -2.88 2.35
CA ASP A 96 -4.89 -3.02 2.45
C ASP A 96 -4.21 -2.92 1.08
N VAL A 97 -4.19 -1.71 0.51
CA VAL A 97 -3.51 -1.44 -0.75
C VAL A 97 -2.06 -1.05 -0.46
N ASN A 98 -1.15 -2.00 -0.64
CA ASN A 98 0.28 -1.82 -0.37
C ASN A 98 0.55 -1.29 1.06
N GLY A 99 -0.17 -1.82 2.05
CA GLY A 99 -0.04 -1.43 3.46
C GLY A 99 -0.92 -0.25 3.89
N TRP A 100 -1.74 0.31 2.99
CA TRP A 100 -2.60 1.45 3.28
C TRP A 100 -4.09 1.09 3.21
N ASP A 101 -4.84 1.57 4.21
CA ASP A 101 -6.30 1.57 4.23
C ASP A 101 -6.85 2.63 3.26
N LEU A 102 -7.21 2.23 2.03
CA LEU A 102 -7.66 3.13 0.95
C LEU A 102 -9.13 2.88 0.55
N GLN A 103 -10.01 2.61 1.51
CA GLN A 103 -11.40 2.26 1.25
C GLN A 103 -12.26 3.40 0.66
N HIS A 104 -11.86 4.67 0.78
CA HIS A 104 -12.64 5.77 0.22
C HIS A 104 -12.44 5.85 -1.29
N ALA A 105 -13.50 5.54 -2.03
CA ALA A 105 -13.42 5.28 -3.46
C ALA A 105 -14.38 6.13 -4.30
N ARG A 106 -13.93 6.40 -5.51
CA ARG A 106 -14.76 6.80 -6.65
C ARG A 106 -14.41 5.89 -7.81
N ARG A 107 -15.39 5.47 -8.60
CA ARG A 107 -15.11 4.84 -9.90
C ARG A 107 -14.63 5.90 -10.86
N VAL A 108 -13.56 5.63 -11.59
CA VAL A 108 -12.94 6.55 -12.52
C VAL A 108 -12.61 5.81 -13.81
N ARG A 109 -13.01 6.37 -14.95
CA ARG A 109 -12.55 5.91 -16.26
C ARG A 109 -11.20 6.55 -16.51
N TRP A 110 -10.14 5.78 -16.42
CA TRP A 110 -8.78 6.27 -16.61
C TRP A 110 -8.31 6.14 -18.05
N CYS A 111 -7.61 7.17 -18.54
CA CYS A 111 -6.75 7.12 -19.69
C CYS A 111 -5.30 7.17 -19.20
N LYS A 112 -4.61 6.01 -19.24
CA LYS A 112 -3.17 5.95 -18.96
C LYS A 112 -2.43 6.69 -20.08
N LEU A 113 -1.53 7.60 -19.70
CA LEU A 113 -0.68 8.28 -20.67
C LEU A 113 0.36 7.28 -21.22
N PRO A 114 0.71 7.35 -22.53
CA PRO A 114 1.77 6.52 -23.09
C PRO A 114 3.12 6.71 -22.39
N GLN A 115 3.35 7.94 -21.92
CA GLN A 115 4.47 8.34 -21.09
C GLN A 115 3.94 9.34 -20.06
N ASP A 116 4.49 9.28 -18.84
CA ASP A 116 4.22 10.28 -17.81
C ASP A 116 4.45 11.70 -18.35
N TYR A 117 3.52 12.59 -18.06
CA TYR A 117 3.61 13.99 -18.46
C TYR A 117 4.10 14.83 -17.29
N THR A 118 5.20 15.54 -17.49
CA THR A 118 5.78 16.46 -16.51
C THR A 118 5.54 17.90 -16.93
N PHE A 119 4.85 18.64 -16.08
CA PHE A 119 4.60 20.08 -16.21
C PHE A 119 5.90 20.87 -16.04
N LYS A 120 5.94 22.09 -16.60
CA LYS A 120 7.14 22.94 -16.51
C LYS A 120 7.41 23.44 -15.10
N THR A 121 6.35 23.55 -14.30
CA THR A 121 6.39 24.04 -12.92
C THR A 121 5.83 23.01 -11.96
N ALA A 122 6.06 23.22 -10.67
CA ALA A 122 5.38 22.46 -9.62
C ALA A 122 3.90 22.88 -9.55
N VAL A 123 3.08 22.27 -10.41
CA VAL A 123 1.65 22.58 -10.53
C VAL A 123 0.80 21.97 -9.41
N PHE A 124 1.35 20.99 -8.69
CA PHE A 124 0.72 20.38 -7.53
C PHE A 124 1.41 20.83 -6.24
N GLY A 125 0.61 21.09 -5.20
CA GLY A 125 1.11 21.45 -3.88
C GLY A 125 1.95 20.34 -3.23
N ALA A 126 2.87 20.74 -2.35
CA ALA A 126 3.66 19.81 -1.55
C ALA A 126 2.83 19.13 -0.44
N ASN A 127 3.28 17.94 -0.03
CA ASN A 127 2.88 17.08 1.10
C ASN A 127 1.79 17.56 2.10
N PRO A 128 0.76 16.73 2.40
CA PRO A 128 0.08 15.81 1.50
C PRO A 128 -1.37 16.25 1.29
N THR A 129 -1.68 16.81 0.11
CA THR A 129 -3.05 16.73 -0.39
C THR A 129 -3.20 15.40 -1.12
N ARG A 130 -3.76 14.40 -0.41
CA ARG A 130 -4.13 13.08 -0.96
C ARG A 130 -5.11 13.25 -2.13
N CYS A 131 -6.05 14.18 -1.96
CA CYS A 131 -6.96 14.67 -2.98
C CYS A 131 -7.29 16.16 -2.77
N SER A 132 -7.34 16.95 -3.84
CA SER A 132 -7.83 18.33 -3.82
C SER A 132 -8.20 18.84 -5.22
N ARG A 133 -9.03 19.88 -5.29
CA ARG A 133 -9.25 20.62 -6.54
C ARG A 133 -7.95 21.30 -6.96
N THR A 134 -7.64 21.28 -8.25
CA THR A 134 -6.55 22.06 -8.81
C THR A 134 -7.09 23.37 -9.38
N TRP A 135 -6.39 24.46 -9.03
CA TRP A 135 -6.66 25.80 -9.57
C TRP A 135 -5.54 26.29 -10.49
N ASN A 136 -4.51 25.47 -10.70
CA ASN A 136 -3.38 25.82 -11.53
C ASN A 136 -3.78 25.80 -13.02
N ASP A 137 -3.54 26.92 -13.71
CA ASP A 137 -3.96 27.10 -15.10
C ASP A 137 -3.27 26.16 -16.08
N GLU A 138 -1.99 25.82 -15.85
CA GLU A 138 -1.23 24.87 -16.69
C GLU A 138 -1.86 23.46 -16.62
N ALA A 139 -2.21 23.02 -15.40
CA ALA A 139 -2.87 21.73 -15.19
C ALA A 139 -4.29 21.71 -15.78
N LYS A 140 -5.04 22.81 -15.64
CA LYS A 140 -6.40 22.95 -16.18
C LYS A 140 -6.40 22.94 -17.71
N ASP A 141 -5.58 23.79 -18.33
CA ASP A 141 -5.43 23.84 -19.79
C ASP A 141 -5.06 22.48 -20.36
N TYR A 142 -4.09 21.79 -19.75
CA TYR A 142 -3.69 20.46 -20.18
C TYR A 142 -4.86 19.47 -20.14
N ALA A 143 -5.59 19.41 -19.03
CA ALA A 143 -6.73 18.50 -18.87
C ALA A 143 -7.84 18.78 -19.90
N GLU A 144 -8.19 20.06 -20.09
CA GLU A 144 -9.22 20.47 -21.05
C GLU A 144 -8.85 20.14 -22.49
N ARG A 145 -7.59 20.40 -22.89
CA ARG A 145 -7.10 20.04 -24.22
C ARG A 145 -7.07 18.52 -24.40
N PHE A 146 -6.64 17.78 -23.39
CA PHE A 146 -6.58 16.31 -23.45
C PHE A 146 -7.97 15.69 -23.62
N LEU A 147 -8.98 16.15 -22.88
CA LEU A 147 -10.36 15.65 -22.99
C LEU A 147 -10.98 15.87 -24.37
N LYS A 148 -10.59 16.94 -25.07
CA LYS A 148 -11.07 17.25 -26.43
C LYS A 148 -10.23 16.57 -27.52
N SER A 149 -9.11 15.95 -27.17
CA SER A 149 -8.18 15.33 -28.11
C SER A 149 -8.54 13.84 -28.32
N PRO A 150 -8.65 13.36 -29.57
CA PRO A 150 -8.82 11.94 -29.84
C PRO A 150 -7.61 11.10 -29.34
N PRO A 151 -7.83 9.86 -28.87
CA PRO A 151 -9.12 9.18 -28.76
C PRO A 151 -9.93 9.63 -27.53
N THR A 152 -11.24 9.81 -27.69
CA THR A 152 -12.16 10.20 -26.59
C THR A 152 -13.02 9.04 -26.08
N HIS A 153 -13.01 7.88 -26.74
CA HIS A 153 -13.87 6.74 -26.40
C HIS A 153 -13.65 6.18 -24.99
N TRP A 154 -12.46 6.38 -24.41
CA TRP A 154 -12.16 5.97 -23.03
C TRP A 154 -13.06 6.67 -22.00
N GLN A 155 -13.56 7.87 -22.31
CA GLN A 155 -14.43 8.66 -21.43
C GLN A 155 -15.79 7.98 -21.23
N GLU A 156 -16.21 7.15 -22.18
CA GLU A 156 -17.48 6.39 -22.13
C GLU A 156 -17.27 4.89 -21.98
N ALA A 157 -16.01 4.42 -21.91
CA ALA A 157 -15.68 3.01 -21.80
C ALA A 157 -16.34 2.36 -20.57
N PRO A 158 -16.69 1.07 -20.65
CA PRO A 158 -17.18 0.34 -19.50
C PRO A 158 -16.12 0.33 -18.39
N LEU A 159 -16.56 0.48 -17.15
CA LEU A 159 -15.67 0.39 -16.00
C LEU A 159 -15.14 -1.04 -15.83
N PRO A 160 -13.85 -1.23 -15.48
CA PRO A 160 -13.32 -2.53 -15.13
C PRO A 160 -14.06 -3.18 -13.95
N ALA A 161 -13.93 -4.50 -13.77
CA ALA A 161 -14.46 -5.16 -12.58
C ALA A 161 -13.68 -4.75 -11.32
N LEU A 162 -14.39 -4.57 -10.21
CA LEU A 162 -13.77 -4.45 -8.89
C LEU A 162 -13.23 -5.82 -8.46
N PRO A 163 -12.13 -5.87 -7.68
CA PRO A 163 -11.71 -7.11 -7.08
C PRO A 163 -12.78 -7.56 -6.06
N VAL A 164 -12.88 -8.88 -5.88
CA VAL A 164 -13.71 -9.47 -4.85
C VAL A 164 -13.11 -9.12 -3.49
N GLU A 165 -13.96 -8.73 -2.54
CA GLU A 165 -13.51 -8.54 -1.16
C GLU A 165 -12.98 -9.85 -0.59
N GLU A 166 -11.74 -9.81 -0.13
CA GLU A 166 -11.14 -10.99 0.46
C GLU A 166 -11.71 -11.22 1.86
N PRO A 167 -12.23 -12.44 2.16
CA PRO A 167 -12.76 -12.73 3.47
C PRO A 167 -11.66 -12.70 4.52
N GLY A 168 -12.02 -12.16 5.70
CA GLY A 168 -11.19 -12.28 6.89
C GLY A 168 -10.96 -13.74 7.26
N MET A 169 -9.81 -14.02 7.86
CA MET A 169 -9.49 -15.35 8.38
C MET A 169 -10.43 -15.70 9.53
N ARG A 170 -11.23 -16.76 9.36
CA ARG A 170 -12.24 -17.17 10.35
C ARG A 170 -11.63 -17.70 11.65
N GLN A 171 -10.51 -18.42 11.54
CA GLN A 171 -9.82 -19.01 12.67
C GLN A 171 -8.32 -18.79 12.48
N VAL A 172 -7.73 -18.05 13.42
CA VAL A 172 -6.28 -17.88 13.49
C VAL A 172 -5.68 -19.22 13.95
N PRO A 173 -4.59 -19.71 13.32
CA PRO A 173 -3.90 -20.89 13.82
C PRO A 173 -3.50 -20.71 15.28
N HIS A 174 -3.77 -21.71 16.13
CA HIS A 174 -3.62 -21.60 17.59
C HIS A 174 -2.23 -21.10 18.03
N ASN A 175 -1.17 -21.56 17.35
CA ASN A 175 0.20 -21.13 17.59
C ASN A 175 0.46 -19.64 17.28
N LEU A 176 -0.36 -19.01 16.45
CA LEU A 176 -0.27 -17.60 16.06
C LEU A 176 -1.23 -16.68 16.82
N GLU A 177 -2.18 -17.22 17.61
CA GLU A 177 -3.17 -16.41 18.34
C GLU A 177 -2.51 -15.34 19.21
N GLY A 178 -1.46 -15.70 19.95
CA GLY A 178 -0.76 -14.77 20.83
C GLY A 178 -0.09 -13.60 20.09
N ILE A 179 0.57 -13.87 18.95
CA ILE A 179 1.27 -12.80 18.20
C ILE A 179 0.31 -11.92 17.41
N VAL A 180 -0.81 -12.49 16.96
CA VAL A 180 -1.89 -11.74 16.31
C VAL A 180 -2.58 -10.81 17.31
N ALA A 181 -2.93 -11.32 18.50
CA ALA A 181 -3.49 -10.50 19.57
C ALA A 181 -2.54 -9.36 19.98
N GLN A 182 -1.24 -9.68 20.16
CA GLN A 182 -0.24 -8.66 20.47
C GLN A 182 -0.14 -7.58 19.39
N ALA A 183 -0.19 -7.95 18.10
CA ALA A 183 -0.17 -6.97 17.01
C ALA A 183 -1.41 -6.07 17.05
N GLN A 184 -2.59 -6.64 17.32
CA GLN A 184 -3.84 -5.88 17.43
C GLN A 184 -3.77 -4.89 18.60
N ASP A 185 -3.32 -5.33 19.77
CA ASP A 185 -3.24 -4.49 20.97
C ASP A 185 -2.20 -3.36 20.83
N LEU A 186 -1.04 -3.63 20.24
CA LEU A 186 0.07 -2.68 20.20
C LEU A 186 0.05 -1.75 18.97
N SER A 187 -0.66 -2.12 17.90
CA SER A 187 -0.64 -1.35 16.64
C SER A 187 -1.03 0.11 16.82
N GLY A 188 -2.17 0.38 17.45
CA GLY A 188 -2.62 1.75 17.74
C GLY A 188 -1.69 2.49 18.70
N LEU A 189 -1.16 1.77 19.69
CA LEU A 189 -0.25 2.33 20.69
C LEU A 189 1.05 2.85 20.08
N PHE A 190 1.62 2.17 19.09
CA PHE A 190 2.85 2.60 18.43
C PHE A 190 2.70 3.82 17.52
N TRP A 191 1.47 4.21 17.20
CA TRP A 191 1.18 5.47 16.51
C TRP A 191 0.98 6.64 17.47
N ASP A 192 0.86 6.38 18.78
CA ASP A 192 0.65 7.40 19.80
C ASP A 192 1.95 8.11 20.18
N ARG A 193 2.36 9.06 19.34
CA ARG A 193 3.54 9.90 19.58
C ARG A 193 3.42 10.78 20.82
N GLN A 194 2.20 11.07 21.28
CA GLN A 194 2.02 11.90 22.46
C GLN A 194 2.51 11.18 23.72
N ASN A 195 2.25 9.87 23.80
CA ASN A 195 2.64 9.06 24.96
C ASN A 195 3.97 8.31 24.75
N PHE A 196 4.31 7.88 23.52
CA PHE A 196 5.53 7.11 23.23
C PHE A 196 6.70 7.95 22.70
N GLY A 197 6.44 9.20 22.27
CA GLY A 197 7.44 10.03 21.61
C GLY A 197 7.74 9.52 20.20
N ASP A 198 8.86 8.81 20.04
CA ASP A 198 9.27 8.25 18.75
C ASP A 198 8.55 6.92 18.45
N HIS A 199 8.38 6.62 17.17
CA HIS A 199 7.89 5.30 16.75
C HIS A 199 8.94 4.22 17.08
N PRO A 200 8.50 2.97 17.33
CA PRO A 200 9.41 1.84 17.50
C PRO A 200 10.42 1.75 16.35
N THR A 201 11.66 1.47 16.73
CA THR A 201 12.76 1.19 15.82
C THR A 201 12.56 -0.14 15.10
N GLU A 202 13.33 -0.35 14.03
CA GLU A 202 13.35 -1.62 13.30
C GLU A 202 13.75 -2.78 14.22
N ASP A 203 14.73 -2.56 15.10
CA ASP A 203 15.21 -3.57 16.05
C ASP A 203 14.14 -3.92 17.10
N GLU A 204 13.36 -2.93 17.57
CA GLU A 204 12.20 -3.18 18.43
C GLU A 204 11.13 -3.99 17.71
N LEU A 205 10.82 -3.69 16.44
CA LEU A 205 9.85 -4.47 15.67
C LEU A 205 10.34 -5.91 15.40
N VAL A 206 11.64 -6.10 15.20
CA VAL A 206 12.26 -7.42 15.12
C VAL A 206 12.08 -8.19 16.43
N ALA A 207 12.36 -7.56 17.58
CA ALA A 207 12.26 -8.18 18.89
C ALA A 207 10.81 -8.47 19.30
N HIS A 208 9.90 -7.52 19.07
CA HIS A 208 8.51 -7.60 19.49
C HIS A 208 7.67 -8.48 18.58
N PHE A 209 7.95 -8.52 17.28
CA PHE A 209 7.10 -9.26 16.33
C PHE A 209 7.82 -10.32 15.52
N VAL A 210 8.91 -9.97 14.84
CA VAL A 210 9.50 -10.87 13.84
C VAL A 210 10.03 -12.15 14.49
N VAL A 211 10.80 -12.04 15.57
CA VAL A 211 11.33 -13.21 16.29
C VAL A 211 10.19 -14.03 16.94
N PRO A 212 9.24 -13.45 17.69
CA PRO A 212 8.08 -14.18 18.21
C PRO A 212 7.25 -14.88 17.13
N PHE A 213 7.01 -14.22 15.99
CA PHE A 213 6.29 -14.78 14.85
C PHE A 213 7.00 -16.02 14.28
N LEU A 214 8.31 -15.96 14.10
CA LEU A 214 9.11 -17.11 13.65
C LEU A 214 9.07 -18.26 14.67
N ARG A 215 9.16 -17.95 15.97
CA ARG A 215 9.05 -18.97 17.04
C ARG A 215 7.69 -19.64 17.05
N ALA A 216 6.62 -18.86 16.89
CA ALA A 216 5.26 -19.37 16.74
C ALA A 216 5.11 -20.30 15.53
N LEU A 217 5.86 -20.04 14.45
CA LEU A 217 5.95 -20.89 13.26
C LEU A 217 6.93 -22.08 13.39
N GLY A 218 7.43 -22.36 14.60
CA GLY A 218 8.21 -23.55 14.92
C GLY A 218 9.73 -23.41 14.77
N TRP A 219 10.23 -22.19 14.48
CA TRP A 219 11.67 -21.95 14.39
C TRP A 219 12.31 -21.87 15.78
N PRO A 220 13.36 -22.68 16.06
CA PRO A 220 14.04 -22.62 17.33
C PRO A 220 15.04 -21.43 17.34
N PRO A 221 15.30 -20.81 18.52
CA PRO A 221 16.09 -19.59 18.61
C PRO A 221 17.48 -19.68 17.98
N GLU A 222 18.17 -20.82 18.09
CA GLU A 222 19.51 -21.01 17.52
C GLU A 222 19.53 -20.97 15.98
N ARG A 223 18.38 -21.15 15.32
CA ARG A 223 18.21 -21.05 13.86
C ARG A 223 17.67 -19.71 13.39
N ILE A 224 17.44 -18.78 14.31
CA ILE A 224 17.07 -17.39 14.02
C ILE A 224 18.28 -16.54 14.38
N ALA A 225 18.87 -15.86 13.40
CA ALA A 225 20.02 -14.99 13.64
C ALA A 225 19.63 -13.54 13.34
N VAL A 226 19.71 -12.70 14.37
CA VAL A 226 19.48 -11.26 14.26
C VAL A 226 20.82 -10.58 13.94
N LYS A 227 20.83 -9.66 12.97
CA LYS A 227 22.03 -8.93 12.47
C LYS A 227 23.16 -9.83 11.95
N TRP A 228 22.85 -11.05 11.50
CA TRP A 228 23.87 -11.93 10.91
C TRP A 228 24.31 -11.39 9.54
N ARG A 229 25.58 -11.00 9.42
CA ARG A 229 26.12 -10.32 8.22
C ARG A 229 25.32 -9.08 7.84
N TYR A 230 24.91 -8.28 8.85
CA TYR A 230 24.13 -7.06 8.69
C TYR A 230 22.69 -7.25 8.19
N ILE A 231 22.23 -8.49 7.99
CA ILE A 231 20.83 -8.81 7.68
C ILE A 231 20.02 -8.71 8.97
N ASP A 232 18.90 -8.00 8.97
CA ASP A 232 18.05 -7.84 10.15
C ASP A 232 17.70 -9.16 10.81
N VAL A 233 17.14 -10.11 10.03
CA VAL A 233 16.96 -11.50 10.48
C VAL A 233 17.28 -12.48 9.36
N ALA A 234 18.10 -13.48 9.65
CA ALA A 234 18.34 -14.63 8.79
C ALA A 234 17.85 -15.92 9.47
N VAL A 235 17.13 -16.76 8.73
CA VAL A 235 16.58 -18.02 9.23
C VAL A 235 17.26 -19.20 8.57
N PHE A 236 17.64 -20.22 9.34
CA PHE A 236 18.50 -21.32 8.87
C PHE A 236 17.84 -22.69 8.98
N SER A 237 17.82 -23.45 7.88
CA SER A 237 17.31 -24.84 7.85
C SER A 237 18.18 -25.82 8.64
N ALA A 238 19.45 -25.52 8.85
CA ALA A 238 20.40 -26.33 9.60
C ALA A 238 21.50 -25.46 10.22
N LEU A 239 22.25 -26.03 11.16
CA LEU A 239 23.49 -25.45 11.67
C LEU A 239 24.69 -26.16 10.99
N PRO A 240 25.85 -25.51 10.83
CA PRO A 240 26.18 -24.14 11.25
C PRO A 240 25.49 -23.06 10.39
N ARG A 241 25.50 -21.81 10.88
CA ARG A 241 24.93 -20.65 10.18
C ARG A 241 25.80 -20.25 8.98
N THR A 242 25.54 -20.84 7.82
CA THR A 242 26.21 -20.56 6.54
C THR A 242 25.19 -20.11 5.49
N PRO A 243 25.62 -19.46 4.39
CA PRO A 243 24.72 -19.11 3.28
C PRO A 243 23.93 -20.32 2.74
N GLU A 244 24.57 -21.48 2.61
CA GLU A 244 23.97 -22.71 2.08
C GLU A 244 22.84 -23.21 2.99
N ASN A 245 23.00 -23.05 4.31
CA ASN A 245 22.00 -23.42 5.30
C ASN A 245 20.94 -22.34 5.56
N CYS A 246 21.16 -21.10 5.08
CA CYS A 246 20.16 -20.03 5.16
C CYS A 246 18.95 -20.43 4.29
N ARG A 247 17.74 -20.24 4.81
CA ARG A 247 16.49 -20.58 4.13
C ARG A 247 15.86 -19.34 3.50
N PHE A 248 15.73 -18.27 4.26
CA PHE A 248 15.29 -16.96 3.80
C PHE A 248 15.86 -15.88 4.71
N VAL A 249 15.79 -14.65 4.23
CA VAL A 249 16.17 -13.44 4.97
C VAL A 249 14.94 -12.56 5.18
N ILE A 250 14.95 -11.78 6.25
CA ILE A 250 13.93 -10.78 6.56
C ILE A 250 14.61 -9.42 6.70
N GLU A 251 14.07 -8.43 6.02
CA GLU A 251 14.40 -7.01 6.19
C GLU A 251 13.23 -6.32 6.89
N ALA A 252 13.51 -5.68 8.02
CA ALA A 252 12.53 -4.94 8.79
C ALA A 252 12.56 -3.46 8.41
N LYS A 253 11.42 -2.79 8.51
CA LYS A 253 11.28 -1.34 8.39
C LYS A 253 10.48 -0.79 9.54
N ARG A 254 10.66 0.51 9.78
CA ARG A 254 9.83 1.24 10.75
C ARG A 254 8.36 1.18 10.35
N LEU A 255 7.49 1.24 11.35
CA LEU A 255 6.05 1.33 11.18
C LEU A 255 5.69 2.50 10.25
N GLY A 256 4.83 2.26 9.26
CA GLY A 256 4.37 3.29 8.31
C GLY A 256 5.36 3.68 7.20
N ALA A 257 6.66 3.46 7.42
CA ALA A 257 7.69 3.65 6.39
C ALA A 257 7.53 2.65 5.24
N GLY A 258 6.81 1.57 5.54
CA GLY A 258 6.31 0.39 4.81
C GLY A 258 7.22 -0.26 3.77
N VAL A 259 6.74 -1.41 3.31
CA VAL A 259 7.63 -2.55 3.18
C VAL A 259 8.20 -2.74 1.77
N GLU A 260 7.62 -2.09 0.76
CA GLU A 260 7.99 -2.21 -0.65
C GLU A 260 9.38 -1.65 -0.94
N GLY A 261 9.73 -0.51 -0.32
CA GLY A 261 11.06 0.11 -0.48
C GLY A 261 12.20 -0.70 0.13
N ALA A 262 11.89 -1.68 0.99
CA ALA A 262 12.87 -2.54 1.66
C ALA A 262 13.40 -3.67 0.74
N LEU A 263 12.69 -3.96 -0.36
CA LEU A 263 13.02 -5.10 -1.21
C LEU A 263 14.40 -4.97 -1.85
N GLU A 264 14.78 -3.78 -2.33
CA GLU A 264 16.09 -3.59 -2.97
C GLU A 264 17.25 -3.79 -2.00
N GLN A 265 17.10 -3.35 -0.75
CA GLN A 265 18.08 -3.61 0.30
C GLN A 265 18.20 -5.11 0.58
N ALA A 266 17.07 -5.80 0.70
CA ALA A 266 17.05 -7.25 0.94
C ALA A 266 17.65 -8.06 -0.23
N LYS A 267 17.43 -7.64 -1.48
CA LYS A 267 18.09 -8.22 -2.67
C LYS A 267 19.60 -8.10 -2.57
N GLY A 268 20.10 -6.93 -2.19
CA GLY A 268 21.54 -6.70 -1.99
C GLY A 268 22.17 -7.68 -1.00
N TYR A 269 21.46 -8.06 0.07
CA TYR A 269 21.95 -9.11 0.96
C TYR A 269 22.00 -10.47 0.29
N VAL A 270 20.94 -10.88 -0.41
CA VAL A 270 20.91 -12.19 -1.10
C VAL A 270 22.02 -12.30 -2.14
N GLU A 271 22.29 -11.22 -2.88
CA GLU A 271 23.43 -11.12 -3.79
C GLU A 271 24.76 -11.30 -3.05
N SER A 272 24.94 -10.62 -1.90
CA SER A 272 26.15 -10.75 -1.08
C SER A 272 26.35 -12.14 -0.47
N LEU A 273 25.27 -12.89 -0.26
CA LEU A 273 25.32 -14.27 0.22
C LEU A 273 25.80 -15.26 -0.86
N GLY A 274 25.71 -14.88 -2.14
CA GLY A 274 26.11 -15.72 -3.27
C GLY A 274 25.20 -16.93 -3.52
N VAL A 275 24.06 -17.01 -2.82
CA VAL A 275 23.08 -18.09 -2.95
C VAL A 275 21.67 -17.51 -3.03
N PRO A 276 20.82 -18.00 -3.96
CA PRO A 276 19.47 -17.48 -4.10
C PRO A 276 18.63 -17.84 -2.86
N ARG A 277 18.03 -16.83 -2.24
CA ARG A 277 17.16 -16.97 -1.07
C ARG A 277 15.93 -16.12 -1.21
N ASP A 278 14.81 -16.65 -0.76
CA ASP A 278 13.58 -15.90 -0.66
C ASP A 278 13.74 -14.79 0.39
N VAL A 279 13.01 -13.70 0.18
CA VAL A 279 13.08 -12.48 0.99
C VAL A 279 11.72 -12.25 1.62
N ILE A 280 11.71 -11.81 2.87
CA ILE A 280 10.52 -11.26 3.52
C ILE A 280 10.83 -9.82 3.90
N VAL A 281 9.90 -8.93 3.61
CA VAL A 281 9.95 -7.54 4.10
C VAL A 281 8.83 -7.35 5.10
N THR A 282 9.08 -6.58 6.16
CA THR A 282 8.08 -6.40 7.22
C THR A 282 8.23 -5.10 7.98
N ASP A 283 7.12 -4.58 8.50
CA ASP A 283 7.09 -3.53 9.54
C ASP A 283 6.72 -4.10 10.92
N GLY A 284 6.92 -5.41 11.12
CA GLY A 284 6.50 -6.16 12.30
C GLY A 284 5.03 -6.60 12.26
N ILE A 285 4.15 -5.86 11.57
CA ILE A 285 2.71 -6.15 11.49
C ILE A 285 2.34 -6.76 10.14
N ARG A 286 2.87 -6.20 9.06
CA ARG A 286 2.66 -6.64 7.69
C ARG A 286 3.89 -7.38 7.21
N TYR A 287 3.69 -8.49 6.54
CA TYR A 287 4.75 -9.35 6.03
C TYR A 287 4.48 -9.61 4.56
N ARG A 288 5.47 -9.34 3.70
CA ARG A 288 5.40 -9.72 2.29
C ARG A 288 6.59 -10.59 1.92
N SER A 289 6.31 -11.74 1.33
CA SER A 289 7.32 -12.67 0.84
C SER A 289 7.53 -12.51 -0.67
N TYR A 290 8.79 -12.56 -1.08
CA TYR A 290 9.23 -12.52 -2.46
C TYR A 290 10.08 -13.74 -2.78
N SER A 291 9.82 -14.36 -3.94
CA SER A 291 10.54 -15.56 -4.34
C SER A 291 11.73 -15.26 -5.23
N SER A 292 12.92 -15.64 -4.80
CA SER A 292 14.15 -15.53 -5.60
C SER A 292 14.06 -16.30 -6.92
N ALA A 293 13.42 -17.47 -6.91
CA ALA A 293 13.19 -18.29 -8.10
C ALA A 293 12.26 -17.61 -9.14
N LYS A 294 11.49 -16.60 -8.73
CA LYS A 294 10.59 -15.83 -9.60
C LYS A 294 11.04 -14.37 -9.73
N ALA A 295 12.35 -14.14 -9.77
CA ALA A 295 12.94 -12.80 -9.90
C ALA A 295 12.42 -11.82 -8.84
N PHE A 296 12.22 -12.30 -7.61
CA PHE A 296 11.65 -11.55 -6.48
C PHE A 296 10.25 -10.99 -6.76
N SER A 297 9.41 -11.70 -7.51
CA SER A 297 7.98 -11.41 -7.56
C SER A 297 7.34 -11.62 -6.17
N PRO A 298 6.37 -10.79 -5.75
CA PRO A 298 5.62 -11.03 -4.52
C PRO A 298 4.84 -12.35 -4.65
N VAL A 299 4.93 -13.20 -3.63
CA VAL A 299 4.29 -14.54 -3.64
C VAL A 299 3.35 -14.79 -2.48
N ALA A 300 3.48 -14.06 -1.36
CA ALA A 300 2.57 -14.20 -0.24
C ALA A 300 2.57 -12.94 0.63
N TYR A 301 1.49 -12.71 1.35
CA TYR A 301 1.30 -11.54 2.20
C TYR A 301 0.48 -11.90 3.44
N ALA A 302 0.77 -11.25 4.57
CA ALA A 302 -0.09 -11.27 5.74
C ALA A 302 -0.05 -9.92 6.45
N ASN A 303 -1.20 -9.48 6.94
CA ASN A 303 -1.35 -8.35 7.83
C ASN A 303 -1.89 -8.85 9.17
N LEU A 304 -1.06 -8.85 10.22
CA LEU A 304 -1.41 -9.47 11.49
C LEU A 304 -2.58 -8.78 12.20
N ILE A 305 -2.80 -7.48 11.98
CA ILE A 305 -3.94 -6.77 12.58
C ILE A 305 -5.25 -7.00 11.81
N ARG A 306 -5.17 -7.48 10.56
CA ARG A 306 -6.33 -7.73 9.70
C ARG A 306 -6.08 -8.94 8.81
N LEU A 307 -6.01 -10.12 9.43
CA LEU A 307 -5.71 -11.35 8.70
C LEU A 307 -6.82 -11.69 7.69
N LYS A 308 -6.39 -11.93 6.45
CA LYS A 308 -7.21 -12.46 5.37
C LYS A 308 -6.88 -13.93 5.11
N GLN A 309 -7.76 -14.64 4.41
CA GLN A 309 -7.58 -16.07 4.16
C GLN A 309 -6.29 -16.40 3.40
N SER A 310 -5.81 -15.52 2.52
CA SER A 310 -4.56 -15.66 1.78
C SER A 310 -3.30 -15.66 2.66
N ALA A 311 -3.38 -15.15 3.90
CA ALA A 311 -2.25 -15.15 4.83
C ALA A 311 -1.75 -16.57 5.17
N VAL A 312 -2.60 -17.60 4.99
CA VAL A 312 -2.19 -19.01 5.14
C VAL A 312 -1.02 -19.35 4.22
N GLU A 313 -0.98 -18.81 2.99
CA GLU A 313 0.14 -19.08 2.08
C GLU A 313 1.46 -18.53 2.63
N LEU A 314 1.43 -17.36 3.28
CA LEU A 314 2.63 -16.84 3.94
C LEU A 314 3.04 -17.76 5.09
N PHE A 315 2.09 -18.17 5.93
CA PHE A 315 2.36 -19.02 7.07
C PHE A 315 2.98 -20.34 6.65
N ASP A 316 2.43 -21.01 5.64
CA ASP A 316 2.95 -22.28 5.12
C ASP A 316 4.35 -22.15 4.53
N ARG A 317 4.65 -21.04 3.85
CA ARG A 317 5.98 -20.76 3.29
C ARG A 317 7.03 -20.53 4.37
N VAL A 318 6.66 -19.79 5.41
CA VAL A 318 7.57 -19.39 6.49
C VAL A 318 7.70 -20.47 7.56
N LYS A 319 6.70 -21.33 7.73
CA LYS A 319 6.70 -22.43 8.72
C LYS A 319 7.93 -23.29 8.58
N ARG A 320 8.46 -23.72 9.71
CA ARG A 320 9.56 -24.69 9.74
C ARG A 320 9.08 -25.99 9.05
N PRO A 321 9.82 -26.50 8.05
CA PRO A 321 9.51 -27.76 7.38
C PRO A 321 9.45 -28.97 8.32
#